data_AF-A0A2D5SZ51-F1
#
_entry.id   AF-A0A2D5SZ51-F1
#
_cell.length_a   1.000
_cell.length_b   1.000
_cell.length_c   1.000
_cell.angle_alpha   90.00
_cell.angle_beta   90.00
_cell.angle_gamma   90.00
#
_symmetry.space_group_name_H-M   'P 1'
#
loop_
_entity.id
_entity.type
_entity.pdbx_description
1 polymer ?
#
loop_
_entity_poly.entity_id
_entity_poly.type
_entity_poly.pdbx_seq_one_letter_code
_entity_poly.pdbx_strand_id
1 'polypeptide(L)'
;MRAIIFFMMFVSISARGLSLKEIEADVFGSKELDKIQVMKKLNDAGNKDKSLTFYLLGIVHGYGLYGNEVNLEKAEEYLLELVKLDYKDANYFLGTLLSRSSDPQKIREAADYLINSSAKGDLDALYNLYSLYSEGFYTDKNILSTLLKSNLYRGDKEIVIQFGKVMLDIYLEKPDKEKMLSVLTLIKDIDLKGYEGEYYYLLSGYYGLPASPLFDENKSMNYLFKSHEHGYSAAKKLLVGMDLLEQDKR
;
A
#
# COMPACT_ATOMS: atom_id res chain seq x y z
N MET A 1 31.17 9.37 -41.09
CA MET A 1 29.84 9.86 -40.64
C MET A 1 29.76 9.70 -39.12
N ARG A 2 29.69 10.84 -38.43
CA ARG A 2 29.25 11.14 -37.06
C ARG A 2 29.55 10.12 -35.95
N ALA A 3 30.66 10.38 -35.24
CA ALA A 3 30.80 9.99 -33.83
C ALA A 3 29.82 10.84 -32.99
N ILE A 4 28.86 10.19 -32.35
CA ILE A 4 27.97 10.81 -31.38
C ILE A 4 28.75 10.86 -30.06
N ILE A 5 29.29 12.03 -29.74
CA ILE A 5 29.88 12.32 -28.44
C ILE A 5 28.70 12.46 -27.48
N PHE A 6 28.52 11.45 -26.61
CA PHE A 6 27.61 11.53 -25.47
C PHE A 6 28.23 12.50 -24.47
N PHE A 7 27.76 13.74 -24.46
CA PHE A 7 28.16 14.74 -23.47
C PHE A 7 27.43 14.42 -22.16
N MET A 8 28.00 13.49 -21.39
CA MET A 8 27.58 13.22 -20.03
C MET A 8 27.97 14.44 -19.20
N MET A 9 26.99 15.30 -18.92
CA MET A 9 27.17 16.50 -18.14
C MET A 9 27.44 16.09 -16.68
N PHE A 10 28.69 15.77 -16.37
CA PHE A 10 29.19 15.80 -15.01
C PHE A 10 29.11 17.26 -14.57
N VAL A 11 27.98 17.64 -13.97
CA VAL A 11 27.96 18.81 -13.09
C VAL A 11 28.90 18.41 -11.95
N SER A 12 30.11 18.94 -12.00
CA SER A 12 31.08 18.82 -10.93
C SER A 12 30.44 19.39 -9.66
N ILE A 13 30.00 18.51 -8.76
CA ILE A 13 29.47 18.81 -7.43
C ILE A 13 30.51 19.60 -6.59
N SER A 14 31.75 19.77 -7.05
CA SER A 14 32.87 20.27 -6.26
C SER A 14 32.95 21.79 -6.04
N ALA A 15 32.02 22.62 -6.52
CA ALA A 15 32.10 24.09 -6.33
C ALA A 15 30.91 24.74 -5.59
N ARG A 16 29.72 24.12 -5.60
CA ARG A 16 28.54 24.57 -4.85
C ARG A 16 28.18 23.40 -3.93
N GLY A 17 28.37 23.55 -2.63
CA GLY A 17 28.15 22.45 -1.69
C GLY A 17 26.74 21.87 -1.79
N LEU A 18 26.61 20.59 -1.45
CA LEU A 18 25.37 19.79 -1.53
C LEU A 18 24.15 20.55 -0.96
N SER A 19 23.04 20.53 -1.69
CA SER A 19 21.77 21.17 -1.33
C SER A 19 20.73 20.16 -0.85
N LEU A 20 19.72 20.62 -0.10
CA LEU A 20 18.63 19.76 0.37
C LEU A 20 17.81 19.18 -0.79
N LYS A 21 17.65 19.91 -1.90
CA LYS A 21 16.93 19.44 -3.08
C LYS A 21 17.68 18.33 -3.82
N GLU A 22 19.01 18.40 -3.85
CA GLU A 22 19.83 17.31 -4.41
C GLU A 22 19.72 16.05 -3.55
N ILE A 23 19.69 16.21 -2.22
CA ILE A 23 19.45 15.09 -1.29
C ILE A 23 18.04 14.53 -1.49
N GLU A 24 17.01 15.37 -1.60
CA GLU A 24 15.63 14.95 -1.86
C GLU A 24 15.52 14.16 -3.17
N ALA A 25 16.09 14.68 -4.25
CA ALA A 25 16.10 14.00 -5.54
C ALA A 25 16.83 12.65 -5.46
N ASP A 26 17.93 12.56 -4.73
CA ASP A 26 18.67 11.30 -4.57
C ASP A 26 17.94 10.29 -3.66
N VAL A 27 17.27 10.74 -2.60
CA VAL A 27 16.46 9.90 -1.70
C VAL A 27 15.37 9.16 -2.49
N PHE A 28 14.73 9.84 -3.44
CA PHE A 28 13.70 9.24 -4.31
C PHE A 28 14.26 8.71 -5.65
N GLY A 29 15.58 8.76 -5.82
CA GLY A 29 16.29 8.36 -7.03
C GLY A 29 17.35 7.28 -6.75
N SER A 30 18.60 7.59 -7.09
CA SER A 30 19.76 6.68 -7.04
C SER A 30 20.13 6.21 -5.63
N LYS A 31 19.98 7.06 -4.62
CA LYS A 31 20.39 6.81 -3.22
C LYS A 31 21.90 6.51 -3.12
N GLU A 32 22.70 7.24 -3.90
CA GLU A 32 24.15 7.00 -4.07
C GLU A 32 25.02 8.09 -3.43
N LEU A 33 24.43 9.16 -2.89
CA LEU A 33 25.21 10.21 -2.22
C LEU A 33 25.97 9.68 -0.99
N ASP A 34 27.12 10.30 -0.71
CA ASP A 34 27.96 9.95 0.43
C ASP A 34 27.25 10.28 1.76
N LYS A 35 27.24 9.29 2.66
CA LYS A 35 26.60 9.37 3.99
C LYS A 35 27.06 10.59 4.79
N ILE A 36 28.37 10.86 4.82
CA ILE A 36 28.94 11.94 5.64
C ILE A 36 28.48 13.28 5.10
N GLN A 37 28.48 13.46 3.77
CA GLN A 37 28.00 14.68 3.13
C GLN A 37 26.51 14.92 3.37
N VAL A 38 25.68 13.88 3.19
CA VAL A 38 24.23 13.95 3.43
C VAL A 38 23.94 14.32 4.88
N MET A 39 24.48 13.58 5.85
CA MET A 39 24.18 13.81 7.26
C MET A 39 24.72 15.15 7.75
N LYS A 40 25.90 15.57 7.29
CA LYS A 40 26.41 16.92 7.59
C LYS A 40 25.45 17.99 7.08
N LYS A 41 25.00 17.88 5.83
CA LYS A 41 24.11 18.87 5.24
C LYS A 41 22.75 18.94 5.95
N LEU A 42 22.18 17.79 6.32
CA LEU A 42 20.90 17.72 7.04
C LEU A 42 21.01 18.31 8.45
N ASN A 43 22.13 18.09 9.15
CA ASN A 43 22.35 18.66 10.48
C ASN A 43 22.66 20.17 10.44
N ASP A 44 23.32 20.66 9.38
CA ASP A 44 23.74 22.06 9.23
C ASP A 44 22.63 22.98 8.67
N ALA A 45 21.54 22.44 8.12
CA ALA A 45 20.54 23.21 7.35
C ALA A 45 19.83 24.34 8.13
N GLY A 46 19.85 24.29 9.47
CA GLY A 46 19.25 25.31 10.32
C GLY A 46 17.74 25.48 10.13
N ASN A 47 17.17 26.59 10.61
CA ASN A 47 15.71 26.78 10.65
C ASN A 47 15.04 27.17 9.32
N LYS A 48 15.79 27.62 8.30
CA LYS A 48 15.19 28.17 7.07
C LYS A 48 14.44 27.14 6.23
N ASP A 49 14.90 25.88 6.25
CA ASP A 49 14.31 24.76 5.51
C ASP A 49 13.95 23.61 6.48
N LYS A 50 13.49 23.95 7.69
CA LYS A 50 13.25 22.98 8.77
C LYS A 50 12.34 21.83 8.34
N SER A 51 11.25 22.11 7.62
CA SER A 51 10.30 21.06 7.20
C SER A 51 10.92 20.07 6.22
N LEU A 52 11.60 20.54 5.17
CA LEU A 52 12.30 19.65 4.22
C LEU A 52 13.43 18.89 4.91
N THR A 53 14.15 19.54 5.83
CA THR A 53 15.21 18.88 6.60
C THR A 53 14.66 17.75 7.46
N PHE A 54 13.57 17.98 8.19
CA PHE A 54 12.90 16.97 9.01
C PHE A 54 12.33 15.85 8.16
N TYR A 55 11.80 16.18 6.98
CA TYR A 55 11.26 15.20 6.06
C TYR A 55 12.35 14.24 5.59
N LEU A 56 13.49 14.80 5.14
CA LEU A 56 14.64 14.01 4.70
C LEU A 56 15.28 13.23 5.84
N LEU A 57 15.45 13.82 7.03
CA LEU A 57 15.96 13.11 8.22
C LEU A 57 15.04 11.96 8.61
N GLY A 58 13.72 12.18 8.58
CA GLY A 58 12.72 11.16 8.85
C GLY A 58 12.86 9.96 7.91
N ILE A 59 12.94 10.21 6.60
CA ILE A 59 13.09 9.16 5.59
C ILE A 59 14.46 8.47 5.69
N VAL A 60 15.56 9.22 5.84
CA VAL A 60 16.90 8.65 5.93
C VAL A 60 17.03 7.71 7.13
N HIS A 61 16.54 8.13 8.31
CA HIS A 61 16.55 7.27 9.49
C HIS A 61 15.55 6.11 9.37
N GLY A 62 14.33 6.35 8.89
CA GLY A 62 13.28 5.33 8.82
C GLY A 62 13.58 4.19 7.84
N TYR A 63 14.27 4.50 6.74
CA TYR A 63 14.64 3.50 5.72
C TYR A 63 16.11 3.08 5.79
N GLY A 64 16.92 3.64 6.69
CA GLY A 64 18.35 3.32 6.78
C GLY A 64 19.14 3.70 5.52
N LEU A 65 18.79 4.82 4.88
CA LEU A 65 19.42 5.23 3.62
C LEU A 65 20.88 5.62 3.83
N TYR A 66 21.69 5.54 2.77
CA TYR A 66 23.11 5.92 2.77
C TYR A 66 23.96 5.13 3.79
N GLY A 67 23.60 3.88 4.07
CA GLY A 67 24.31 3.05 5.06
C GLY A 67 24.08 3.49 6.51
N ASN A 68 22.94 4.12 6.80
CA ASN A 68 22.44 4.28 8.17
C ASN A 68 21.72 3.01 8.61
N GLU A 69 21.76 2.72 9.91
CA GLU A 69 20.85 1.74 10.48
C GLU A 69 19.43 2.31 10.50
N VAL A 70 18.43 1.43 10.32
CA VAL A 70 17.02 1.80 10.47
C VAL A 70 16.77 2.26 11.90
N ASN A 71 16.21 3.45 12.06
CA ASN A 71 15.85 4.01 13.35
C ASN A 71 14.44 4.63 13.26
N LEU A 72 13.43 3.82 13.64
CA LEU A 72 12.02 4.22 13.58
C LEU A 72 11.68 5.31 14.59
N GLU A 73 12.30 5.33 15.78
CA GLU A 73 12.03 6.34 16.80
C GLU A 73 12.44 7.75 16.36
N LYS A 74 13.65 7.89 15.79
CA LYS A 74 14.08 9.17 15.21
C LYS A 74 13.23 9.58 14.02
N ALA A 75 12.88 8.61 13.17
CA ALA A 75 12.04 8.89 12.01
C ALA A 75 10.67 9.42 12.44
N GLU A 76 10.06 8.78 13.43
CA GLU A 76 8.81 9.18 14.06
C GLU A 76 8.91 10.60 14.66
N GLU A 77 9.96 10.90 15.44
CA GLU A 77 10.18 12.23 16.01
C GLU A 77 10.14 13.33 14.94
N TYR A 78 10.91 13.16 13.85
CA TYR A 78 10.95 14.15 12.77
C TYR A 78 9.64 14.25 11.99
N LEU A 79 9.00 13.13 11.68
CA LEU A 79 7.78 13.11 10.88
C LEU A 79 6.54 13.58 11.67
N LEU A 80 6.48 13.36 12.98
CA LEU A 80 5.40 13.87 13.82
C LEU A 80 5.34 15.41 13.82
N GLU A 81 6.49 16.07 13.83
CA GLU A 81 6.56 17.52 13.70
C GLU A 81 6.01 18.01 12.35
N LEU A 82 6.14 17.20 11.30
CA LEU A 82 5.61 17.50 9.98
C LEU A 82 4.11 17.23 9.86
N VAL A 83 3.59 16.19 10.51
CA VAL A 83 2.15 15.93 10.59
C VAL A 83 1.42 17.10 11.25
N LYS A 84 1.98 17.70 12.31
CA LYS A 84 1.42 18.89 12.98
C LYS A 84 1.32 20.11 12.05
N LEU A 85 2.17 20.18 11.02
CA LEU A 85 2.21 21.26 10.04
C LEU A 85 1.41 20.95 8.77
N ASP A 86 0.72 19.81 8.72
CA ASP A 86 0.09 19.26 7.53
C ASP A 86 1.04 19.18 6.32
N TYR A 87 2.33 18.90 6.57
CA TYR A 87 3.33 18.84 5.51
C TYR A 87 3.03 17.66 4.57
N LYS A 88 3.28 17.89 3.28
CA LYS A 88 2.99 16.93 2.21
C LYS A 88 3.62 15.57 2.52
N ASP A 89 2.85 14.50 2.28
CA ASP A 89 3.23 13.08 2.43
C ASP A 89 3.66 12.65 3.85
N ALA A 90 3.70 13.55 4.84
CA ALA A 90 4.18 13.22 6.20
C ALA A 90 3.34 12.13 6.88
N ASN A 91 2.01 12.19 6.73
CA ASN A 91 1.10 11.16 7.21
C ASN A 91 1.38 9.80 6.55
N TYR A 92 1.57 9.77 5.22
CA TYR A 92 1.90 8.54 4.51
C TYR A 92 3.21 7.92 4.98
N PHE A 93 4.30 8.70 5.05
CA PHE A 93 5.59 8.17 5.48
C PHE A 93 5.56 7.72 6.94
N LEU A 94 4.92 8.47 7.83
CA LEU A 94 4.83 8.09 9.23
C LEU A 94 4.02 6.80 9.39
N GLY A 95 2.85 6.71 8.78
CA GLY A 95 2.03 5.50 8.80
C GLY A 95 2.78 4.28 8.24
N THR A 96 3.47 4.45 7.11
CA THR A 96 4.24 3.37 6.47
C THR A 96 5.44 2.91 7.31
N LEU A 97 6.06 3.80 8.08
CA LEU A 97 7.17 3.42 8.97
C LEU A 97 6.67 2.74 10.24
N LEU A 98 5.58 3.24 10.82
CA LEU A 98 4.96 2.65 12.02
C LEU A 98 4.38 1.26 11.74
N SER A 99 3.85 1.01 10.54
CA SER A 99 3.37 -0.33 10.14
C SER A 99 4.47 -1.39 10.10
N ARG A 100 5.74 -0.98 10.06
CA ARG A 100 6.92 -1.87 10.07
C ARG A 100 7.51 -2.08 11.47
N SER A 101 6.91 -1.48 12.49
CA SER A 101 7.36 -1.63 13.87
C SER A 101 7.20 -3.06 14.36
N SER A 102 8.08 -3.51 15.26
CA SER A 102 7.87 -4.76 16.00
C SER A 102 6.84 -4.63 17.12
N ASP A 103 6.44 -3.40 17.46
CA ASP A 103 5.43 -3.09 18.47
C ASP A 103 4.02 -3.08 17.83
N PRO A 104 3.14 -4.03 18.19
CA PRO A 104 1.76 -4.08 17.72
C PRO A 104 0.96 -2.79 17.96
N GLN A 105 1.29 -2.03 19.00
CA GLN A 105 0.59 -0.79 19.29
C GLN A 105 0.94 0.30 18.27
N LYS A 106 2.23 0.41 17.91
CA LYS A 106 2.66 1.31 16.83
C LYS A 106 2.07 0.91 15.48
N ILE A 107 1.96 -0.39 15.20
CA ILE A 107 1.31 -0.86 13.97
C ILE A 107 -0.16 -0.43 13.93
N ARG A 108 -0.89 -0.47 15.07
CA ARG A 108 -2.27 0.04 15.13
C ARG A 108 -2.33 1.56 14.92
N GLU A 109 -1.43 2.32 15.52
CA GLU A 109 -1.35 3.78 15.37
C GLU A 109 -1.03 4.21 13.92
N ALA A 110 -0.33 3.37 13.16
CA ALA A 110 -0.11 3.61 11.74
C ALA A 110 -1.41 3.85 10.96
N ALA A 111 -2.52 3.20 11.34
CA ALA A 111 -3.79 3.30 10.65
C ALA A 111 -4.32 4.75 10.61
N ASP A 112 -4.19 5.51 11.70
CA ASP A 112 -4.70 6.89 11.76
C ASP A 112 -3.98 7.80 10.75
N TYR A 113 -2.67 7.68 10.63
CA TYR A 113 -1.89 8.42 9.65
C TYR A 113 -2.21 7.98 8.22
N LEU A 114 -2.36 6.68 7.97
CA LEU A 114 -2.72 6.16 6.66
C LEU A 114 -4.14 6.56 6.23
N ILE A 115 -5.11 6.61 7.16
CA ILE A 115 -6.45 7.13 6.92
C ILE A 115 -6.38 8.59 6.47
N ASN A 116 -5.61 9.43 7.20
CA ASN A 116 -5.45 10.84 6.86
C ASN A 116 -4.86 11.04 5.46
N SER A 117 -3.84 10.26 5.07
CA SER A 117 -3.26 10.36 3.73
C SER A 117 -4.21 9.81 2.65
N SER A 118 -4.86 8.67 2.91
CA SER A 118 -5.84 8.06 1.99
C SER A 118 -7.02 9.00 1.71
N ALA A 119 -7.50 9.72 2.73
CA ALA A 119 -8.58 10.70 2.58
C ALA A 119 -8.20 11.88 1.67
N LYS A 120 -6.89 12.15 1.50
CA LYS A 120 -6.36 13.14 0.54
C LYS A 120 -6.08 12.54 -0.84
N GLY A 121 -6.43 11.28 -1.06
CA GLY A 121 -6.34 10.59 -2.34
C GLY A 121 -5.00 9.91 -2.59
N ASP A 122 -4.20 9.67 -1.55
CA ASP A 122 -2.98 8.85 -1.62
C ASP A 122 -3.36 7.36 -1.68
N LEU A 123 -3.08 6.73 -2.84
CA LEU A 123 -3.41 5.32 -3.06
C LEU A 123 -2.44 4.36 -2.36
N ASP A 124 -1.17 4.75 -2.21
CA ASP A 124 -0.17 3.93 -1.51
C ASP A 124 -0.51 3.86 -0.01
N ALA A 125 -0.99 4.96 0.56
CA ALA A 125 -1.52 4.96 1.92
C ALA A 125 -2.73 4.03 2.08
N LEU A 126 -3.61 3.99 1.08
CA LEU A 126 -4.81 3.14 1.10
C LEU A 126 -4.43 1.66 1.03
N TYR A 127 -3.43 1.28 0.24
CA TYR A 127 -2.89 -0.08 0.22
C TYR A 127 -2.30 -0.49 1.55
N ASN A 128 -1.50 0.38 2.16
CA ASN A 128 -0.93 0.11 3.46
C ASN A 128 -2.02 -0.05 4.52
N LEU A 129 -3.08 0.78 4.47
CA LEU A 129 -4.23 0.66 5.37
C LEU A 129 -4.98 -0.68 5.16
N TYR A 130 -5.16 -1.11 3.91
CA TYR A 130 -5.76 -2.41 3.60
C TYR A 130 -4.88 -3.58 4.05
N SER A 131 -3.55 -3.46 4.01
CA SER A 131 -2.63 -4.46 4.57
C SER A 131 -2.83 -4.59 6.08
N LEU A 132 -2.89 -3.46 6.79
CA LEU A 132 -3.17 -3.46 8.23
C LEU A 132 -4.52 -4.12 8.56
N TYR A 133 -5.53 -3.91 7.70
CA TYR A 133 -6.81 -4.61 7.82
C TYR A 133 -6.67 -6.12 7.64
N SER A 134 -5.98 -6.55 6.59
CA SER A 134 -5.77 -7.96 6.27
C SER A 134 -4.98 -8.71 7.33
N GLU A 135 -4.09 -8.00 8.04
CA GLU A 135 -3.28 -8.52 9.14
C GLU A 135 -3.97 -8.42 10.51
N GLY A 136 -5.16 -7.78 10.58
CA GLY A 136 -5.93 -7.63 11.82
C GLY A 136 -5.47 -6.49 12.73
N PHE A 137 -4.60 -5.60 12.25
CA PHE A 137 -4.16 -4.39 12.97
C PHE A 137 -5.09 -3.19 12.76
N TYR A 138 -6.00 -3.27 11.80
CA TYR A 138 -7.05 -2.26 11.59
C TYR A 138 -8.40 -2.94 11.38
N THR A 139 -9.46 -2.46 12.03
CA THR A 139 -10.75 -3.17 12.07
C THR A 139 -11.96 -2.34 11.68
N ASP A 140 -11.80 -1.04 11.41
CA ASP A 140 -12.92 -0.19 10.98
C ASP A 140 -13.20 -0.37 9.48
N LYS A 141 -14.05 -1.36 9.19
CA LYS A 141 -14.49 -1.69 7.83
C LYS A 141 -15.30 -0.58 7.17
N ASN A 142 -15.99 0.27 7.94
CA ASN A 142 -16.85 1.32 7.37
C ASN A 142 -16.01 2.45 6.80
N ILE A 143 -14.97 2.87 7.55
CA ILE A 143 -13.99 3.83 7.04
C ILE A 143 -13.24 3.24 5.85
N LEU A 144 -12.73 2.01 5.97
CA LEU A 144 -11.97 1.37 4.89
C LEU A 144 -12.78 1.21 3.60
N SER A 145 -14.00 0.67 3.68
CA SER A 145 -14.87 0.51 2.50
C SER A 145 -15.24 1.85 1.88
N THR A 146 -15.38 2.91 2.67
CA THR A 146 -15.64 4.28 2.15
C THR A 146 -14.44 4.79 1.36
N LEU A 147 -13.23 4.65 1.90
CA LEU A 147 -11.98 5.05 1.23
C LEU A 147 -11.74 4.22 -0.04
N LEU A 148 -11.95 2.91 -0.01
CA LEU A 148 -11.82 2.05 -1.20
C LEU A 148 -12.87 2.41 -2.26
N LYS A 149 -14.13 2.61 -1.85
CA LYS A 149 -15.23 2.95 -2.75
C LYS A 149 -15.00 4.25 -3.51
N SER A 150 -14.45 5.28 -2.86
CA SER A 150 -14.16 6.56 -3.50
C SER A 150 -13.02 6.49 -4.53
N ASN A 151 -12.24 5.41 -4.53
CA ASN A 151 -11.09 5.23 -5.42
C ASN A 151 -11.28 4.14 -6.50
N LEU A 152 -12.45 3.48 -6.59
CA LEU A 152 -12.71 2.36 -7.52
C LEU A 152 -12.38 2.65 -8.99
N TYR A 153 -12.55 3.90 -9.43
CA TYR A 153 -12.37 4.30 -10.84
C TYR A 153 -11.03 4.98 -11.12
N ARG A 154 -10.10 5.03 -10.16
CA ARG A 154 -8.81 5.74 -10.31
C ARG A 154 -7.73 4.93 -11.05
N GLY A 155 -8.10 3.76 -11.58
CA GLY A 155 -7.27 2.98 -12.51
C GLY A 155 -6.56 1.78 -11.90
N ASP A 156 -6.58 1.64 -10.58
CA ASP A 156 -6.05 0.44 -9.93
C ASP A 156 -7.15 -0.57 -9.60
N LYS A 157 -7.08 -1.71 -10.28
CA LYS A 157 -8.06 -2.81 -10.20
C LYS A 157 -7.94 -3.55 -8.87
N GLU A 158 -6.79 -3.48 -8.21
CA GLU A 158 -6.61 -4.10 -6.91
C GLU A 158 -7.55 -3.51 -5.86
N ILE A 159 -7.78 -2.19 -5.89
CA ILE A 159 -8.74 -1.49 -5.01
C ILE A 159 -10.15 -2.08 -5.14
N VAL A 160 -10.54 -2.52 -6.35
CA VAL A 160 -11.85 -3.12 -6.58
C VAL A 160 -11.97 -4.48 -5.88
N ILE A 161 -10.92 -5.29 -5.97
CA ILE A 161 -10.84 -6.60 -5.28
C ILE A 161 -10.83 -6.39 -3.76
N GLN A 162 -10.03 -5.44 -3.27
CA GLN A 162 -9.95 -5.07 -1.86
C GLN A 162 -11.30 -4.58 -1.32
N PHE A 163 -11.99 -3.70 -2.06
CA PHE A 163 -13.34 -3.24 -1.74
C PHE A 163 -14.31 -4.41 -1.62
N GLY A 164 -14.31 -5.32 -2.59
CA GLY A 164 -15.16 -6.51 -2.55
C GLY A 164 -14.90 -7.39 -1.34
N LYS A 165 -13.64 -7.59 -0.94
CA LYS A 165 -13.29 -8.37 0.26
C LYS A 165 -13.83 -7.72 1.54
N VAL A 166 -13.61 -6.41 1.71
CA VAL A 166 -14.13 -5.67 2.89
C VAL A 166 -15.66 -5.70 2.94
N MET A 167 -16.33 -5.55 1.79
CA MET A 167 -17.80 -5.61 1.72
C MET A 167 -18.33 -7.01 2.03
N LEU A 168 -17.64 -8.07 1.60
CA LEU A 168 -17.97 -9.44 2.01
C LEU A 168 -17.93 -9.56 3.54
N ASP A 169 -16.85 -9.10 4.17
CA ASP A 169 -16.68 -9.17 5.63
C ASP A 169 -17.76 -8.39 6.39
N ILE A 170 -18.17 -7.22 5.89
CA ILE A 170 -19.28 -6.44 6.47
C ILE A 170 -20.59 -7.25 6.42
N TYR A 171 -20.90 -7.87 5.28
CA TYR A 171 -22.16 -8.58 5.11
C TYR A 171 -22.16 -10.01 5.66
N LEU A 172 -21.01 -10.58 6.01
CA LEU A 172 -20.95 -11.77 6.85
C LEU A 172 -21.35 -11.47 8.30
N GLU A 173 -20.99 -10.28 8.82
CA GLU A 173 -21.34 -9.85 10.18
C GLU A 173 -22.78 -9.33 10.26
N LYS A 174 -23.22 -8.60 9.23
CA LYS A 174 -24.57 -8.04 9.15
C LYS A 174 -25.19 -8.35 7.79
N PRO A 175 -25.77 -9.55 7.63
CA PRO A 175 -26.33 -9.99 6.35
C PRO A 175 -27.36 -9.04 5.76
N ASP A 176 -27.14 -8.65 4.51
CA ASP A 176 -28.06 -7.84 3.70
C ASP A 176 -27.93 -8.27 2.23
N LYS A 177 -28.86 -9.12 1.78
CA LYS A 177 -28.79 -9.75 0.46
C LYS A 177 -28.83 -8.74 -0.68
N GLU A 178 -29.67 -7.72 -0.57
CA GLU A 178 -29.86 -6.72 -1.63
C GLU A 178 -28.61 -5.85 -1.78
N LYS A 179 -28.04 -5.38 -0.66
CA LYS A 179 -26.80 -4.62 -0.72
C LYS A 179 -25.60 -5.46 -1.13
N MET A 180 -25.56 -6.73 -0.74
CA MET A 180 -24.52 -7.65 -1.19
C MET A 180 -24.55 -7.82 -2.72
N LEU A 181 -25.74 -7.98 -3.32
CA LEU A 181 -25.91 -8.02 -4.78
C LEU A 181 -25.56 -6.70 -5.48
N SER A 182 -25.85 -5.56 -4.86
CA SER A 182 -25.49 -4.26 -5.43
C SER A 182 -23.98 -4.04 -5.48
N VAL A 183 -23.23 -4.55 -4.49
CA VAL A 183 -21.76 -4.58 -4.52
C VAL A 183 -21.25 -5.44 -5.69
N LEU A 184 -21.79 -6.64 -5.87
CA LEU A 184 -21.37 -7.51 -6.98
C LEU A 184 -21.69 -6.90 -8.35
N THR A 185 -22.81 -6.18 -8.47
CA THR A 185 -23.17 -5.44 -9.68
C THR A 185 -22.17 -4.32 -9.95
N LEU A 186 -21.85 -3.51 -8.94
CA LEU A 186 -20.88 -2.43 -9.05
C LEU A 186 -19.50 -2.93 -9.50
N ILE A 187 -19.00 -4.01 -8.91
CA ILE A 187 -17.68 -4.58 -9.25
C ILE A 187 -17.68 -5.13 -10.68
N LYS A 188 -18.77 -5.79 -11.10
CA LYS A 188 -18.90 -6.38 -12.43
C LYS A 188 -18.85 -5.33 -13.55
N ASP A 189 -19.31 -4.12 -13.28
CA ASP A 189 -19.34 -3.03 -14.26
C ASP A 189 -17.96 -2.37 -14.48
N ILE A 190 -16.95 -2.74 -13.69
CA ILE A 190 -15.57 -2.25 -13.82
C ILE A 190 -14.75 -3.23 -14.67
N ASP A 191 -13.93 -2.71 -15.59
CA ASP A 191 -13.00 -3.54 -16.38
C ASP A 191 -11.90 -4.12 -15.47
N LEU A 192 -11.95 -5.43 -15.24
CA LEU A 192 -10.99 -6.19 -14.44
C LEU A 192 -10.04 -7.03 -15.29
N LYS A 193 -9.78 -6.65 -16.55
CA LYS A 193 -8.81 -7.36 -17.39
C LYS A 193 -7.45 -7.50 -16.69
N GLY A 194 -6.94 -8.71 -16.56
CA GLY A 194 -5.73 -9.06 -15.82
C GLY A 194 -5.93 -9.38 -14.32
N TYR A 195 -7.16 -9.24 -13.80
CA TYR A 195 -7.56 -9.54 -12.41
C TYR A 195 -8.75 -10.52 -12.38
N GLU A 196 -9.05 -11.20 -13.48
CA GLU A 196 -10.19 -12.11 -13.59
C GLU A 196 -10.10 -13.26 -12.59
N GLY A 197 -8.88 -13.75 -12.34
CA GLY A 197 -8.61 -14.79 -11.35
C GLY A 197 -9.02 -14.36 -9.94
N GLU A 198 -8.54 -13.22 -9.48
CA GLU A 198 -8.87 -12.58 -8.21
C GLU A 198 -10.36 -12.27 -8.08
N TYR A 199 -10.97 -11.78 -9.17
CA TYR A 199 -12.40 -11.49 -9.23
C TYR A 199 -13.24 -12.75 -9.05
N TYR A 200 -12.94 -13.83 -9.78
CA TYR A 200 -13.66 -15.09 -9.61
C TYR A 200 -13.40 -15.71 -8.23
N TYR A 201 -12.20 -15.55 -7.68
CA TYR A 201 -11.93 -15.97 -6.31
C TYR A 201 -12.83 -15.22 -5.31
N LEU A 202 -12.97 -13.90 -5.47
CA LEU A 202 -13.86 -13.09 -4.66
C LEU A 202 -15.31 -13.59 -4.77
N LEU A 203 -15.83 -13.80 -5.98
CA LEU A 203 -17.17 -14.35 -6.18
C LEU A 203 -17.34 -15.70 -5.48
N SER A 204 -16.33 -16.59 -5.56
CA SER A 204 -16.38 -17.88 -4.87
C SER A 204 -16.61 -17.71 -3.36
N GLY A 205 -16.02 -16.68 -2.73
CA GLY A 205 -16.24 -16.35 -1.32
C GLY A 205 -17.65 -15.84 -1.03
N TYR A 206 -18.19 -14.95 -1.87
CA TYR A 206 -19.57 -14.45 -1.74
C TYR A 206 -20.62 -15.57 -1.78
N TYR A 207 -20.41 -16.60 -2.61
CA TYR A 207 -21.33 -17.74 -2.72
C TYR A 207 -20.96 -18.93 -1.82
N GLY A 208 -19.74 -19.00 -1.31
CA GLY A 208 -19.20 -20.21 -0.66
C GLY A 208 -19.26 -20.21 0.86
N LEU A 209 -19.41 -19.05 1.49
CA LEU A 209 -19.44 -18.95 2.95
C LEU A 209 -20.87 -19.19 3.47
N PRO A 210 -21.11 -20.15 4.38
CA PRO A 210 -22.46 -20.48 4.87
C PRO A 210 -23.21 -19.30 5.52
N ALA A 211 -22.49 -18.33 6.10
CA ALA A 211 -23.07 -17.12 6.67
C ALA A 211 -23.49 -16.08 5.61
N SER A 212 -23.07 -16.26 4.35
CA SER A 212 -23.45 -15.36 3.27
C SER A 212 -24.93 -15.53 2.91
N PRO A 213 -25.71 -14.43 2.77
CA PRO A 213 -27.09 -14.51 2.29
C PRO A 213 -27.19 -14.91 0.80
N LEU A 214 -26.05 -15.04 0.11
CA LEU A 214 -25.94 -15.54 -1.26
C LEU A 214 -25.47 -16.98 -1.35
N PHE A 215 -25.31 -17.68 -0.22
CA PHE A 215 -24.75 -19.04 -0.20
C PHE A 215 -25.36 -19.95 -1.27
N ASP A 216 -24.48 -20.49 -2.12
CA ASP A 216 -24.77 -21.37 -3.25
C ASP A 216 -23.48 -22.13 -3.58
N GLU A 217 -23.34 -23.32 -3.01
CA GLU A 217 -22.13 -24.14 -3.10
C GLU A 217 -21.73 -24.44 -4.56
N ASN A 218 -22.70 -24.72 -5.43
CA ASN A 218 -22.44 -25.01 -6.84
C ASN A 218 -21.88 -23.78 -7.57
N LYS A 219 -22.44 -22.59 -7.33
CA LYS A 219 -21.88 -21.35 -7.90
C LYS A 219 -20.52 -21.04 -7.33
N SER A 220 -20.33 -21.20 -6.03
CA SER A 220 -19.04 -21.00 -5.38
C SER A 220 -17.96 -21.86 -6.04
N MET A 221 -18.23 -23.15 -6.20
CA MET A 221 -17.30 -24.07 -6.85
C MET A 221 -17.04 -23.73 -8.30
N ASN A 222 -18.07 -23.35 -9.07
CA ASN A 222 -17.90 -22.90 -10.45
C ASN A 222 -16.94 -21.69 -10.53
N TYR A 223 -17.11 -20.70 -9.66
CA TYR A 223 -16.23 -19.53 -9.61
C TYR A 223 -14.82 -19.87 -9.13
N LEU A 224 -14.67 -20.80 -8.18
CA LEU A 224 -13.36 -21.23 -7.72
C LEU A 224 -12.55 -21.91 -8.83
N PHE A 225 -13.19 -22.78 -9.63
CA PHE A 225 -12.54 -23.37 -10.82
C PHE A 225 -12.19 -22.32 -11.87
N LYS A 226 -13.08 -21.39 -12.18
CA LYS A 226 -12.77 -20.26 -13.09
C LYS A 226 -11.59 -19.43 -12.61
N SER A 227 -11.53 -19.15 -11.31
CA SER A 227 -10.40 -18.44 -10.71
C SER A 227 -9.07 -19.16 -10.97
N HIS A 228 -9.07 -20.50 -10.82
CA HIS A 228 -7.91 -21.33 -11.14
C HIS A 228 -7.57 -21.34 -12.63
N GLU A 229 -8.56 -21.44 -13.53
CA GLU A 229 -8.37 -21.39 -14.99
C GLU A 229 -7.71 -20.08 -15.44
N HIS A 230 -7.99 -18.98 -14.73
CA HIS A 230 -7.34 -17.68 -14.92
C HIS A 230 -5.99 -17.53 -14.19
N GLY A 231 -5.44 -18.61 -13.65
CA GLY A 231 -4.08 -18.66 -13.09
C GLY A 231 -3.94 -18.15 -11.66
N TYR A 232 -5.03 -17.91 -10.93
CA TYR A 232 -4.93 -17.40 -9.56
C TYR A 232 -4.43 -18.48 -8.60
N SER A 233 -3.25 -18.24 -8.02
CA SER A 233 -2.55 -19.25 -7.22
C SER A 233 -3.29 -19.65 -5.94
N ALA A 234 -4.04 -18.74 -5.32
CA ALA A 234 -4.80 -19.07 -4.11
C ALA A 234 -5.95 -20.02 -4.41
N ALA A 235 -6.61 -19.89 -5.57
CA ALA A 235 -7.64 -20.83 -6.01
C ALA A 235 -7.06 -22.23 -6.23
N LYS A 236 -5.90 -22.34 -6.89
CA LYS A 236 -5.19 -23.62 -7.04
C LYS A 236 -4.90 -24.26 -5.69
N LYS A 237 -4.32 -23.50 -4.75
CA LYS A 237 -4.00 -23.99 -3.40
C LYS A 237 -5.24 -24.50 -2.67
N LEU A 238 -6.36 -23.78 -2.76
CA LEU A 238 -7.61 -24.18 -2.13
C LEU A 238 -8.17 -25.47 -2.74
N LEU A 239 -8.22 -25.56 -4.08
CA LEU A 239 -8.70 -26.76 -4.78
C LEU A 239 -7.85 -28.00 -4.50
N VAL A 240 -6.52 -27.85 -4.42
CA VAL A 240 -5.62 -28.93 -3.98
C VAL A 240 -5.91 -29.34 -2.55
N GLY A 241 -6.13 -28.37 -1.64
CA GLY A 241 -6.48 -28.65 -0.24
C GLY A 241 -7.86 -29.32 -0.07
N MET A 242 -8.71 -29.24 -1.08
CA MET A 242 -10.02 -29.92 -1.15
C MET A 242 -9.97 -31.27 -1.87
N ASP A 243 -8.77 -31.76 -2.25
CA ASP A 243 -8.57 -32.97 -3.05
C ASP A 243 -9.27 -32.95 -4.43
N LEU A 244 -9.50 -31.76 -4.98
CA LEU A 244 -10.15 -31.55 -6.29
C LEU A 244 -9.16 -31.36 -7.45
N LEU A 245 -7.87 -31.18 -7.15
CA LEU A 245 -6.77 -31.11 -8.11
C LEU A 245 -5.56 -31.87 -7.58
N GLU A 246 -4.75 -32.43 -8.48
CA GLU A 246 -3.49 -33.07 -8.10
C GLU A 246 -2.48 -32.04 -7.57
N GLN A 247 -1.68 -32.46 -6.58
CA GLN A 247 -0.49 -31.70 -6.19
C GLN A 247 0.52 -31.72 -7.34
N ASP A 248 1.09 -30.57 -7.70
CA ASP A 248 2.22 -30.52 -8.64
C ASP A 248 3.34 -31.40 -8.08
N LYS A 249 3.58 -32.55 -8.73
CA LYS A 249 4.77 -33.36 -8.47
C LYS A 249 5.97 -32.55 -8.93
N ARG A 250 6.76 -32.05 -7.98
CA ARG A 250 8.04 -31.40 -8.25
C ARG A 250 9.06 -32.41 -8.77
#